data_AF-A0A0Q5SX93-F1
#
_entry.id   AF-A0A0Q5SX93-F1
#
_cell.length_a   1.000
_cell.length_b   1.000
_cell.length_c   1.000
_cell.angle_alpha   90.00
_cell.angle_beta   90.00
_cell.angle_gamma   90.00
#
_symmetry.space_group_name_H-M   'P 1'
#
loop_
_entity.id
_entity.type
_entity.pdbx_description
1 polymer ?
#
loop_
_entity_poly.entity_id
_entity_poly.type
_entity_poly.pdbx_seq_one_letter_code
_entity_poly.pdbx_strand_id
1 'polypeptide(L)'
;MKVGGIFVVVPYSLFAVRFNSDHNHEFTRLFENWNDAFYLEEFFETHKGDLAEYWQDITVEEAVLRTRQEATRLEKRLLAIAKRGMSSRYEGLSTLFRPLHNGTQRLDPFEKSKAKGDQRQSWLRIYAVRVDVNFFIIAGGAIKLTRTMNEREHLLKELHKLDAVVNYLRTDQNDEFGIFELF
;
A
#
# COMPACT_ATOMS: atom_id res chain seq x y z
N MET A 1 -6.77 -15.32 -3.19
CA MET A 1 -6.22 -14.45 -4.25
C MET A 1 -4.83 -14.98 -4.63
N LYS A 2 -4.46 -15.01 -5.91
CA LYS A 2 -3.18 -15.56 -6.36
C LYS A 2 -2.21 -14.44 -6.73
N VAL A 3 -0.94 -14.57 -6.36
CA VAL A 3 0.14 -13.67 -6.82
C VAL A 3 0.53 -14.09 -8.24
N GLY A 4 0.38 -13.19 -9.21
CA GLY A 4 0.76 -13.40 -10.61
C GLY A 4 2.17 -12.88 -10.95
N GLY A 5 2.81 -12.16 -10.03
CA GLY A 5 4.21 -11.74 -10.13
C GLY A 5 4.53 -10.57 -9.20
N ILE A 6 5.83 -10.35 -8.98
CA ILE A 6 6.36 -9.23 -8.19
C ILE A 6 7.28 -8.41 -9.09
N PHE A 7 7.04 -7.10 -9.16
CA PHE A 7 7.67 -6.20 -10.12
C PHE A 7 8.48 -5.12 -9.41
N VAL A 8 9.60 -4.75 -10.00
CA VAL A 8 10.48 -3.69 -9.49
C VAL A 8 9.80 -2.34 -9.69
N VAL A 9 9.69 -1.54 -8.62
CA VAL A 9 9.33 -0.11 -8.68
C VAL A 9 10.59 0.74 -8.48
N VAL A 10 11.38 0.42 -7.46
CA VAL A 10 12.73 0.94 -7.23
C VAL A 10 13.64 -0.26 -6.96
N PRO A 11 14.68 -0.51 -7.78
CA PRO A 11 15.57 -1.64 -7.60
C PRO A 11 16.09 -1.75 -6.17
N TYR A 12 16.11 -2.97 -5.63
CA TYR A 12 16.58 -3.29 -4.27
C TYR A 12 15.84 -2.60 -3.12
N SER A 13 14.71 -1.91 -3.36
CA SER A 13 14.03 -1.15 -2.31
C SER A 13 12.51 -1.24 -2.34
N LEU A 14 11.89 -1.03 -3.49
CA LEU A 14 10.43 -0.99 -3.57
C LEU A 14 9.95 -1.85 -4.71
N PHE A 15 9.10 -2.82 -4.37
CA PHE A 15 8.50 -3.73 -5.32
C PHE A 15 6.99 -3.67 -5.19
N ALA A 16 6.27 -4.17 -6.18
CA ALA A 16 4.82 -4.22 -6.16
C ALA A 16 4.31 -5.53 -6.76
N VAL A 17 3.27 -6.07 -6.13
CA VAL A 17 2.62 -7.31 -6.57
C VAL A 17 1.65 -7.03 -7.71
N ARG A 18 1.55 -7.95 -8.66
CA ARG A 18 0.42 -8.08 -9.58
C ARG A 18 -0.32 -9.37 -9.23
N PHE A 19 -1.61 -9.28 -8.90
CA PHE A 19 -2.41 -10.48 -8.58
C PHE A 19 -2.98 -11.14 -9.84
N ASN A 20 -3.60 -10.35 -10.73
CA ASN A 20 -4.16 -10.82 -12.00
C ASN A 20 -3.26 -10.37 -13.17
N SER A 21 -2.98 -11.25 -14.13
CA SER A 21 -2.08 -10.98 -15.26
C SER A 21 -2.45 -9.75 -16.08
N ASP A 22 -3.75 -9.46 -16.16
CA ASP A 22 -4.31 -8.47 -17.09
C ASP A 22 -4.33 -7.05 -16.52
N HIS A 23 -3.72 -6.86 -15.35
CA HIS A 23 -3.74 -5.59 -14.64
C HIS A 23 -2.33 -5.13 -14.33
N ASN A 24 -2.17 -3.81 -14.16
CA ASN A 24 -0.95 -3.22 -13.62
C ASN A 24 -0.64 -3.80 -12.22
N HIS A 25 0.64 -3.81 -11.86
CA HIS A 25 1.02 -4.10 -10.48
C HIS A 25 0.44 -3.03 -9.53
N GLU A 26 0.29 -3.37 -8.25
CA GLU A 26 -0.50 -2.58 -7.31
C GLU A 26 0.01 -1.15 -7.13
N PHE A 27 1.32 -0.87 -7.21
CA PHE A 27 1.81 0.51 -7.16
C PHE A 27 1.21 1.38 -8.28
N THR A 28 1.37 0.99 -9.55
CA THR A 28 0.82 1.74 -10.69
C THR A 28 -0.69 1.80 -10.63
N ARG A 29 -1.37 0.67 -10.38
CA ARG A 29 -2.84 0.62 -10.29
C ARG A 29 -3.38 1.60 -9.24
N LEU A 30 -2.75 1.69 -8.06
CA LEU A 30 -3.20 2.59 -7.00
C LEU A 30 -3.06 4.05 -7.42
N PHE A 31 -1.92 4.45 -7.95
CA PHE A 31 -1.68 5.85 -8.30
C PHE A 31 -2.41 6.28 -9.57
N GLU A 32 -2.67 5.38 -10.52
CA GLU A 32 -3.59 5.65 -11.63
C GLU A 32 -5.01 5.91 -11.11
N ASN A 33 -5.56 5.00 -10.32
CA ASN A 33 -6.91 5.14 -9.74
C ASN A 33 -7.03 6.38 -8.84
N TRP A 34 -6.04 6.67 -8.01
CA TRP A 34 -6.07 7.82 -7.11
C TRP A 34 -5.81 9.16 -7.81
N ASN A 35 -5.40 9.17 -9.08
CA ASN A 35 -5.30 10.38 -9.89
C ASN A 35 -6.45 10.53 -10.91
N ASP A 36 -7.27 9.50 -11.09
CA ASP A 36 -8.47 9.50 -11.94
C ASP A 36 -9.67 10.10 -11.19
N ALA A 37 -10.21 11.20 -11.73
CA ALA A 37 -11.35 11.87 -11.15
C ALA A 37 -12.63 11.02 -11.21
N PHE A 38 -12.86 10.28 -12.31
CA PHE A 38 -14.08 9.48 -12.48
C PHE A 38 -14.12 8.31 -11.50
N TYR A 39 -13.00 7.60 -11.36
CA TYR A 39 -12.87 6.53 -10.37
C TYR A 39 -13.14 7.04 -8.95
N LEU A 40 -12.59 8.20 -8.60
CA LEU A 40 -12.75 8.77 -7.26
C LEU A 40 -14.18 9.25 -7.02
N GLU A 41 -14.81 9.89 -8.00
CA GLU A 41 -16.22 10.31 -7.93
C GLU A 41 -17.11 9.10 -7.60
N GLU A 42 -16.98 8.02 -8.37
CA GLU A 42 -17.74 6.77 -8.17
C GLU A 42 -17.46 6.17 -6.79
N PHE A 43 -16.18 6.13 -6.38
CA PHE A 43 -15.80 5.62 -5.07
C PHE A 43 -16.43 6.41 -3.93
N PHE A 44 -16.37 7.75 -3.98
CA PHE A 44 -16.87 8.60 -2.91
C PHE A 44 -18.40 8.68 -2.87
N GLU A 45 -19.08 8.66 -4.01
CA GLU A 45 -20.55 8.54 -4.03
C GLU A 45 -21.01 7.19 -3.47
N THR A 46 -20.33 6.10 -3.83
CA THR A 46 -20.63 4.77 -3.29
C THR A 46 -20.44 4.69 -1.77
N HIS A 47 -19.44 5.40 -1.24
CA HIS A 47 -19.07 5.38 0.19
C HIS A 47 -19.43 6.68 0.94
N LYS A 48 -20.42 7.44 0.44
CA LYS A 48 -20.77 8.76 0.97
C LYS A 48 -21.18 8.75 2.44
N GLY A 49 -21.82 7.66 2.88
CA GLY A 49 -22.15 7.46 4.30
C GLY A 49 -20.91 7.39 5.20
N ASP A 50 -19.87 6.65 4.78
CA ASP A 50 -18.59 6.59 5.51
C ASP A 50 -17.85 7.93 5.49
N LEU A 51 -17.92 8.63 4.36
CA LEU A 51 -17.33 9.96 4.22
C LEU A 51 -17.96 10.93 5.24
N ALA A 52 -19.29 10.98 5.30
CA ALA A 52 -20.02 11.86 6.21
C ALA A 52 -19.81 11.52 7.69
N GLU A 53 -19.73 10.24 8.05
CA GLU A 53 -19.58 9.81 9.45
C GLU A 53 -18.24 10.24 10.05
N TYR A 54 -17.14 10.12 9.28
CA TYR A 54 -15.77 10.31 9.81
C TYR A 54 -15.09 11.60 9.36
N TRP A 55 -15.55 12.21 8.27
CA TRP A 55 -14.90 13.34 7.59
C TRP A 55 -15.84 14.51 7.36
N GLN A 56 -16.83 14.65 8.25
CA GLN A 56 -17.86 15.69 8.33
C GLN A 56 -17.53 16.99 7.58
N ASP A 57 -18.53 17.51 6.87
CA ASP A 57 -18.50 18.77 6.11
C ASP A 57 -17.68 18.80 4.81
N ILE A 58 -17.14 17.66 4.34
CA ILE A 58 -16.49 17.57 3.02
C ILE A 58 -17.45 17.10 1.92
N THR A 59 -17.44 17.76 0.77
CA THR A 59 -18.19 17.29 -0.41
C THR A 59 -17.45 16.18 -1.15
N VAL A 60 -18.13 15.50 -2.07
CA VAL A 60 -17.49 14.48 -2.92
C VAL A 60 -16.43 15.12 -3.81
N GLU A 61 -16.72 16.26 -4.41
CA GLU A 61 -15.80 17.00 -5.28
C GLU A 61 -14.54 17.45 -4.52
N GLU A 62 -14.72 17.92 -3.28
CA GLU A 62 -13.60 18.26 -2.39
C GLU A 62 -12.78 17.02 -2.03
N ALA A 63 -13.42 15.89 -1.75
CA ALA A 63 -12.75 14.64 -1.45
C ALA A 63 -11.96 14.09 -2.65
N VAL A 64 -12.51 14.19 -3.87
CA VAL A 64 -11.83 13.88 -5.13
C VAL A 64 -10.57 14.74 -5.28
N LEU A 65 -10.72 16.07 -5.20
CA LEU A 65 -9.59 16.99 -5.38
C LEU A 65 -8.50 16.75 -4.34
N ARG A 66 -8.89 16.62 -3.07
CA ARG A 66 -7.98 16.34 -1.95
C ARG A 66 -7.22 15.03 -2.14
N THR A 67 -7.90 13.98 -2.58
CA THR A 67 -7.31 12.66 -2.79
C THR A 67 -6.26 12.69 -3.89
N ARG A 68 -6.54 13.33 -5.03
CA ARG A 68 -5.59 13.43 -6.16
C ARG A 68 -4.32 14.19 -5.77
N GLN A 69 -4.49 15.32 -5.09
CA GLN A 69 -3.37 16.10 -4.58
C GLN A 69 -2.52 15.30 -3.59
N GLU A 70 -3.16 14.57 -2.68
CA GLU A 70 -2.45 13.73 -1.71
C GLU A 70 -1.75 12.55 -2.37
N ALA A 71 -2.39 11.89 -3.33
CA ALA A 71 -1.83 10.76 -4.08
C ALA A 71 -0.55 11.18 -4.83
N THR A 72 -0.58 12.30 -5.54
CA THR A 72 0.60 12.84 -6.25
C THR A 72 1.78 13.10 -5.29
N ARG A 73 1.52 13.64 -4.10
CA ARG A 73 2.58 13.89 -3.10
C ARG A 73 3.10 12.61 -2.47
N LEU A 74 2.19 11.68 -2.14
CA LEU A 74 2.54 10.39 -1.56
C LEU A 74 3.39 9.56 -2.52
N GLU A 75 3.06 9.53 -3.80
CA GLU A 75 3.83 8.84 -4.84
C GLU A 75 5.28 9.34 -4.89
N LYS A 76 5.45 10.65 -5.06
CA LYS A 76 6.77 11.30 -5.10
C LYS A 76 7.56 11.04 -3.84
N ARG A 77 6.92 11.13 -2.67
CA ARG A 77 7.55 10.89 -1.38
C ARG A 77 8.00 9.45 -1.22
N LEU A 78 7.16 8.48 -1.61
CA LEU A 78 7.47 7.06 -1.52
C LEU A 78 8.69 6.71 -2.38
N LEU A 79 8.71 7.18 -3.63
CA LEU A 79 9.84 7.00 -4.56
C LEU A 79 11.12 7.68 -4.05
N ALA A 80 11.02 8.88 -3.50
CA ALA A 80 12.18 9.61 -2.98
C ALA A 80 12.80 8.93 -1.76
N ILE A 81 11.98 8.44 -0.82
CA ILE A 81 12.44 7.72 0.38
C ILE A 81 13.05 6.37 -0.01
N ALA A 82 12.41 5.61 -0.90
CA ALA A 82 12.96 4.35 -1.42
C ALA A 82 14.37 4.54 -1.99
N LYS A 83 14.56 5.58 -2.82
CA LYS A 83 15.87 5.90 -3.40
C LYS A 83 16.91 6.35 -2.37
N ARG A 84 16.55 7.24 -1.45
CA ARG A 84 17.46 7.71 -0.37
C ARG A 84 17.90 6.58 0.54
N GLY A 85 16.99 5.66 0.84
CA GLY A 85 17.27 4.50 1.69
C GLY A 85 18.35 3.57 1.14
N MET A 86 18.66 3.64 -0.16
CA MET A 86 19.78 2.90 -0.75
C MET A 86 21.15 3.43 -0.29
N SER A 87 21.23 4.71 0.08
CA SER A 87 22.47 5.36 0.55
C SER A 87 22.51 5.56 2.06
N SER A 88 21.36 5.50 2.74
CA SER A 88 21.26 5.69 4.20
C SER A 88 20.19 4.80 4.81
N ARG A 89 20.60 3.86 5.68
CA ARG A 89 19.69 2.94 6.36
C ARG A 89 18.68 3.65 7.30
N TYR A 90 18.97 4.87 7.72
CA TYR A 90 18.12 5.65 8.62
C TYR A 90 17.08 6.52 7.90
N GLU A 91 17.19 6.62 6.58
CA GLU A 91 16.33 7.46 5.73
C GLU A 91 15.46 6.64 4.76
N GLY A 92 15.45 5.32 4.92
CA GLY A 92 14.72 4.40 4.07
C GLY A 92 13.24 4.26 4.40
N LEU A 93 12.60 3.32 3.71
CA LEU A 93 11.15 3.08 3.76
C LEU A 93 10.62 2.75 5.15
N SER A 94 11.42 2.22 6.08
CA SER A 94 11.02 2.04 7.48
C SER A 94 10.72 3.35 8.22
N THR A 95 11.14 4.51 7.70
CA THR A 95 10.71 5.82 8.24
C THR A 95 9.26 6.15 7.89
N LEU A 96 8.72 5.52 6.85
CA LEU A 96 7.39 5.76 6.32
C LEU A 96 6.41 4.65 6.72
N PHE A 97 6.82 3.41 6.56
CA PHE A 97 6.00 2.24 6.88
C PHE A 97 6.05 1.93 8.37
N ARG A 98 4.90 1.53 8.90
CA ARG A 98 4.77 1.05 10.28
C ARG A 98 4.06 -0.31 10.28
N PRO A 99 4.29 -1.15 11.31
CA PRO A 99 3.56 -2.40 11.46
C PRO A 99 2.04 -2.20 11.33
N LEU A 100 1.36 -3.11 10.61
CA LEU A 100 -0.09 -3.07 10.42
C LEU A 100 -0.82 -3.24 11.76
N HIS A 101 -0.32 -4.13 12.63
CA HIS A 101 -0.83 -4.40 13.97
C HIS A 101 0.24 -4.08 15.01
N ASN A 102 -0.18 -3.52 16.15
CA ASN A 102 0.71 -3.30 17.28
C ASN A 102 0.89 -4.64 18.01
N GLY A 103 2.10 -5.18 18.00
CA GLY A 103 2.44 -6.35 18.82
C GLY A 103 2.70 -7.60 18.01
N THR A 104 3.98 -7.89 17.82
CA THR A 104 4.50 -9.26 17.85
C THR A 104 5.78 -9.22 18.66
N GLN A 105 5.91 -10.07 19.67
CA GLN A 105 7.17 -10.27 20.42
C GLN A 105 8.26 -10.92 19.55
N ARG A 106 7.91 -11.36 18.33
CA ARG A 106 8.82 -11.89 17.32
C ARG A 106 8.89 -10.97 16.11
N LEU A 107 10.11 -10.77 15.62
CA LEU A 107 10.40 -10.21 14.31
C LEU A 107 9.92 -11.23 13.26
N ASP A 108 8.77 -10.98 12.63
CA ASP A 108 8.33 -11.74 11.46
C ASP A 108 9.20 -11.30 10.27
N PRO A 109 9.88 -12.22 9.55
CA PRO A 109 10.67 -11.87 8.37
C PRO A 109 9.81 -11.21 7.27
N PHE A 110 8.49 -11.45 7.26
CA PHE A 110 7.54 -10.87 6.32
C PHE A 110 6.44 -10.09 7.04
N GLU A 111 6.85 -8.99 7.69
CA GLU A 111 5.94 -8.18 8.51
C GLU A 111 4.98 -7.33 7.65
N LYS A 112 3.68 -7.55 7.84
CA LYS A 112 2.64 -6.70 7.23
C LYS A 112 2.75 -5.27 7.76
N SER A 113 2.86 -4.33 6.83
CA SER A 113 3.15 -2.93 7.09
C SER A 113 2.19 -2.01 6.36
N LYS A 114 2.04 -0.79 6.86
CA LYS A 114 1.23 0.27 6.26
C LYS A 114 1.94 1.61 6.25
N ALA A 115 1.75 2.36 5.18
CA ALA A 115 2.05 3.78 5.10
C ALA A 115 0.74 4.58 5.05
N LYS A 116 0.77 5.81 5.57
CA LYS A 116 -0.31 6.78 5.43
C LYS A 116 0.10 7.85 4.45
N GLY A 117 -0.87 8.51 3.82
CA GLY A 117 -0.61 9.76 3.13
C GLY A 117 -0.06 10.84 4.07
N ASP A 118 0.38 11.94 3.47
CA ASP A 118 1.19 12.96 4.13
C ASP A 118 0.40 13.91 5.04
N GLN A 119 -0.93 13.91 4.94
CA GLN A 119 -1.77 14.76 5.77
C GLN A 119 -2.02 14.15 7.16
N ARG A 120 -2.14 15.01 8.19
CA ARG A 120 -2.40 14.61 9.59
C ARG A 120 -3.62 13.69 9.71
N GLN A 121 -4.64 13.96 8.90
CA GLN A 121 -5.82 13.12 8.75
C GLN A 121 -5.89 12.57 7.33
N SER A 122 -4.90 11.77 6.93
CA SER A 122 -4.93 11.07 5.65
C SER A 122 -5.85 9.85 5.68
N TRP A 123 -6.73 9.74 4.68
CA TRP A 123 -7.48 8.51 4.38
C TRP A 123 -6.72 7.55 3.46
N LEU A 124 -5.66 8.00 2.78
CA LEU A 124 -4.88 7.13 1.90
C LEU A 124 -4.00 6.18 2.70
N ARG A 125 -4.07 4.90 2.33
CA ARG A 125 -3.25 3.83 2.89
C ARG A 125 -2.61 3.01 1.80
N ILE A 126 -1.31 2.78 1.95
CA ILE A 126 -0.55 1.81 1.17
C ILE A 126 -0.22 0.65 2.09
N TYR A 127 -0.49 -0.56 1.64
CA TYR A 127 -0.24 -1.80 2.35
C TYR A 127 0.91 -2.55 1.68
N ALA A 128 1.88 -2.97 2.48
CA ALA A 128 3.07 -3.64 1.99
C ALA A 128 3.53 -4.74 2.96
N VAL A 129 4.35 -5.66 2.48
CA VAL A 129 5.12 -6.58 3.31
C VAL A 129 6.54 -6.03 3.43
N ARG A 130 7.03 -5.85 4.66
CA ARG A 130 8.44 -5.52 4.93
C ARG A 130 9.27 -6.77 4.77
N VAL A 131 10.32 -6.69 3.96
CA VAL A 131 11.35 -7.72 3.80
C VAL A 131 12.64 -7.28 4.52
N ASP A 132 13.01 -6.00 4.42
CA ASP A 132 14.14 -5.40 5.14
C ASP A 132 13.88 -3.90 5.43
N VAL A 133 14.80 -3.22 6.11
CA VAL A 133 14.72 -1.81 6.55
C VAL A 133 14.37 -0.87 5.39
N ASN A 134 14.89 -1.11 4.20
CA ASN A 134 14.55 -0.34 3.00
C ASN A 134 13.94 -1.19 1.89
N PHE A 135 13.53 -2.43 2.16
CA PHE A 135 12.96 -3.32 1.16
C PHE A 135 11.51 -3.70 1.51
N PHE A 136 10.57 -3.18 0.71
CA PHE A 136 9.13 -3.38 0.87
C PHE A 136 8.48 -3.84 -0.43
N ILE A 137 7.48 -4.70 -0.29
CA ILE A 137 6.67 -5.20 -1.41
C ILE A 137 5.24 -4.72 -1.22
N ILE A 138 4.79 -3.79 -2.07
CA ILE A 138 3.43 -3.25 -2.06
C ILE A 138 2.46 -4.35 -2.51
N ALA A 139 1.54 -4.67 -1.61
CA ALA A 139 0.47 -5.63 -1.83
C ALA A 139 -0.85 -4.94 -2.19
N GLY A 140 -0.96 -3.63 -1.97
CA GLY A 140 -2.18 -2.89 -2.31
C GLY A 140 -2.35 -1.60 -1.50
N GLY A 141 -3.57 -1.10 -1.45
CA GLY A 141 -3.88 0.21 -0.88
C GLY A 141 -5.37 0.52 -0.91
N ALA A 142 -5.78 1.48 -0.09
CA ALA A 142 -7.17 1.88 0.06
C ALA A 142 -7.34 3.36 0.38
N ILE A 143 -8.50 3.90 0.00
CA ILE A 143 -9.09 5.09 0.61
C ILE A 143 -9.90 4.59 1.81
N LYS A 144 -9.37 4.83 3.02
CA LYS A 144 -9.91 4.32 4.27
C LYS A 144 -10.71 5.41 4.98
N LEU A 145 -12.02 5.35 4.82
CA LEU A 145 -12.96 6.30 5.41
C LEU A 145 -13.45 5.90 6.80
N THR A 146 -13.25 4.66 7.23
CA THR A 146 -13.70 4.14 8.54
C THR A 146 -12.58 4.04 9.57
N ARG A 147 -12.91 3.73 10.83
CA ARG A 147 -11.91 3.59 11.91
C ARG A 147 -11.07 2.31 11.79
N THR A 148 -11.65 1.18 11.45
CA THR A 148 -10.95 -0.12 11.34
C THR A 148 -10.93 -0.64 9.90
N MET A 149 -10.18 -1.70 9.62
CA MET A 149 -10.21 -2.35 8.30
C MET A 149 -11.23 -3.49 8.19
N ASN A 150 -11.94 -3.78 9.29
CA ASN A 150 -12.70 -5.02 9.43
C ASN A 150 -14.17 -4.88 8.99
N GLU A 151 -14.57 -3.67 8.58
CA GLU A 151 -15.98 -3.31 8.41
C GLU A 151 -16.41 -3.22 6.94
N ARG A 152 -15.47 -2.93 6.03
CA ARG A 152 -15.78 -2.67 4.61
C ARG A 152 -15.07 -3.65 3.69
N GLU A 153 -15.80 -4.13 2.68
CA GLU A 153 -15.33 -5.18 1.76
C GLU A 153 -14.01 -4.78 1.07
N HIS A 154 -13.90 -3.53 0.61
CA HIS A 154 -12.67 -3.06 -0.04
C HIS A 154 -11.46 -3.09 0.88
N LEU A 155 -11.63 -2.88 2.20
CA LEU A 155 -10.55 -2.96 3.18
C LEU A 155 -10.21 -4.41 3.53
N LEU A 156 -11.22 -5.28 3.66
CA LEU A 156 -11.02 -6.73 3.87
C LEU A 156 -10.26 -7.36 2.70
N LYS A 157 -10.55 -6.94 1.46
CA LYS A 157 -9.82 -7.35 0.25
C LYS A 157 -8.33 -7.05 0.34
N GLU A 158 -7.94 -5.88 0.88
CA GLU A 158 -6.54 -5.52 1.06
C GLU A 158 -5.85 -6.34 2.18
N LEU A 159 -6.58 -6.77 3.21
CA LEU A 159 -6.06 -7.73 4.19
C LEU A 159 -5.78 -9.09 3.54
N HIS A 160 -6.72 -9.61 2.74
CA HIS A 160 -6.55 -10.86 2.01
C HIS A 160 -5.39 -10.81 1.00
N LYS A 161 -5.16 -9.65 0.37
CA LYS A 161 -3.98 -9.42 -0.49
C LYS A 161 -2.69 -9.54 0.31
N LEU A 162 -2.57 -8.87 1.45
CA LEU A 162 -1.40 -8.99 2.33
C LEU A 162 -1.15 -10.43 2.76
N ASP A 163 -2.19 -11.17 3.15
CA ASP A 163 -2.09 -12.60 3.48
C ASP A 163 -1.57 -13.43 2.30
N ALA A 164 -2.10 -13.20 1.10
CA ALA A 164 -1.66 -13.90 -0.10
C ALA A 164 -0.17 -13.63 -0.42
N VAL A 165 0.29 -12.39 -0.25
CA VAL A 165 1.70 -12.04 -0.47
C VAL A 165 2.61 -12.65 0.58
N VAL A 166 2.25 -12.59 1.86
CA VAL A 166 3.05 -13.23 2.92
C VAL A 166 3.16 -14.74 2.69
N ASN A 167 2.07 -15.40 2.34
CA ASN A 167 2.07 -16.84 2.05
C ASN A 167 2.94 -17.16 0.83
N TYR A 168 2.82 -16.36 -0.24
CA TYR A 168 3.66 -16.50 -1.44
C TYR A 168 5.15 -16.42 -1.09
N LEU A 169 5.57 -15.38 -0.36
CA LEU A 169 6.96 -15.16 0.02
C LEU A 169 7.51 -16.26 0.92
N ARG A 170 6.68 -16.81 1.82
CA ARG A 170 7.09 -17.95 2.66
C ARG A 170 7.29 -19.23 1.85
N THR A 171 6.45 -19.48 0.85
CA THR A 171 6.64 -20.62 -0.05
C THR A 171 7.90 -20.43 -0.88
N ASP A 172 8.08 -19.24 -1.44
CA ASP A 172 9.21 -18.86 -2.29
C ASP A 172 10.56 -18.85 -1.56
N GLN A 173 10.60 -18.44 -0.28
CA GLN A 173 11.81 -18.52 0.56
C GLN A 173 12.33 -19.96 0.73
N ASN A 174 11.46 -20.96 0.60
CA ASN A 174 11.85 -22.37 0.69
C ASN A 174 12.22 -22.96 -0.68
N ASP A 175 12.20 -22.17 -1.75
CA ASP A 175 12.56 -22.56 -3.11
C ASP A 175 13.99 -22.10 -3.44
N GLU A 176 14.79 -22.99 -4.02
CA GLU A 176 16.20 -22.75 -4.39
C GLU A 176 16.35 -21.69 -5.49
N PHE A 177 15.26 -21.31 -6.16
CA PHE A 177 15.21 -20.25 -7.18
C PHE A 177 14.28 -19.08 -6.80
N GLY A 178 13.98 -18.92 -5.51
CA GLY A 178 13.08 -17.87 -5.01
C GLY A 178 13.57 -16.46 -5.31
N ILE A 179 12.68 -15.46 -5.12
CA ILE A 179 12.98 -14.04 -5.35
C ILE A 179 14.21 -13.55 -4.57
N PHE A 180 14.58 -14.25 -3.51
CA PHE A 180 15.71 -13.93 -2.65
C PHE A 180 17.07 -14.22 -3.30
N GLU A 181 17.11 -15.07 -4.33
CA GLU A 181 18.32 -15.31 -5.15
C GLU A 181 18.55 -14.22 -6.22
N LEU A 182 17.56 -13.34 -6.42
CA LEU A 182 17.67 -12.19 -7.34
C LEU A 182 18.30 -10.95 -6.68
N PHE A 183 18.77 -11.07 -5.42
CA PHE A 183 19.32 -9.97 -4.61
C PHE A 183 20.67 -10.32 -3.99
#